data_AF-W1YFE6-F1
#
_entry.id   AF-W1YFE6-F1
#
_cell.length_a   1.000
_cell.length_b   1.000
_cell.length_c   1.000
_cell.angle_alpha   90.00
_cell.angle_beta   90.00
_cell.angle_gamma   90.00
#
_symmetry.space_group_name_H-M   'P 1'
#
loop_
_entity.id
_entity.type
_entity.pdbx_description
1 polymer ?
#
loop_
_entity_poly.entity_id
_entity_poly.type
_entity_poly.pdbx_seq_one_letter_code
_entity_poly.pdbx_strand_id
1 'polypeptide(L)' 'MTITSLDGYRWLKNDIILGNFQPDEKLRMSLLTSRYALGVGPLREALSQLVAERLVTVVNQ' A
#
# COMPACT_ATOMS: atom_id res chain seq x y z
N MET A 1 19.93 -5.64 -3.79
CA MET A 1 19.18 -5.45 -2.52
C MET A 1 17.71 -5.65 -2.87
N THR A 2 17.11 -6.75 -2.46
CA THR A 2 15.75 -7.14 -2.88
C THR A 2 14.74 -6.32 -2.08
N ILE A 3 13.91 -5.52 -2.75
CA ILE A 3 12.83 -4.78 -2.08
C ILE A 3 11.74 -5.78 -1.69
N THR A 4 11.30 -5.76 -0.43
CA THR A 4 10.41 -6.74 0.18
C THR A 4 9.02 -6.17 0.47
N SER A 5 8.08 -7.02 0.89
CA SER A 5 6.76 -6.58 1.36
C SER A 5 6.82 -5.70 2.60
N LEU A 6 7.83 -5.88 3.46
CA LEU A 6 8.06 -5.03 4.63
C LEU A 6 8.38 -3.59 4.22
N ASP A 7 9.17 -3.41 3.17
CA ASP A 7 9.52 -2.08 2.65
C ASP A 7 8.28 -1.39 2.08
N GLY A 8 7.48 -2.12 1.28
CA GLY A 8 6.22 -1.62 0.74
C GLY A 8 5.21 -1.21 1.82
N TYR A 9 5.09 -2.00 2.88
CA TYR A 9 4.25 -1.68 4.04
C TYR A 9 4.72 -0.38 4.71
N ARG A 10 6.02 -0.24 5.01
CA ARG A 10 6.56 0.95 5.71
C ARG A 10 6.36 2.22 4.89
N TRP A 11 6.66 2.18 3.60
CA TRP A 11 6.52 3.33 2.72
C TRP A 11 5.06 3.73 2.54
N LEU A 12 4.19 2.77 2.24
CA LEU A 12 2.77 3.04 2.04
C LEU A 12 2.09 3.55 3.32
N LYS A 13 2.43 2.97 4.48
CA LYS A 13 1.95 3.46 5.78
C LYS A 13 2.34 4.91 6.01
N ASN A 14 3.60 5.25 5.77
CA ASN A 14 4.10 6.61 5.96
C ASN A 14 3.40 7.60 5.03
N ASP A 15 3.20 7.22 3.77
CA ASP A 15 2.48 8.06 2.80
C ASP A 15 1.01 8.29 3.21
N ILE A 16 0.33 7.28 3.76
CA ILE A 16 -1.04 7.46 4.28
C ILE A 16 -1.05 8.39 5.49
N ILE A 17 -0.14 8.20 6.45
CA ILE A 17 -0.09 9.00 7.69
C ILE A 17 0.25 10.47 7.41
N LEU A 18 1.13 10.72 6.44
CA LEU A 18 1.51 12.07 6.02
C LEU A 18 0.45 12.74 5.12
N GLY A 19 -0.61 12.02 4.72
CA GLY A 19 -1.66 12.55 3.85
C GLY A 19 -1.27 12.65 2.38
N ASN A 20 -0.22 11.93 1.95
CA ASN A 20 0.15 11.81 0.53
C ASN A 20 -0.90 11.05 -0.28
N PHE A 21 -1.74 10.27 0.40
CA PHE A 21 -3.01 9.76 -0.12
C PHE A 21 -4.14 10.40 0.68
N GLN A 22 -5.15 10.91 -0.02
CA GLN A 22 -6.31 11.48 0.65
C GLN A 22 -7.18 10.36 1.27
N PRO A 23 -7.94 10.66 2.33
CA PRO A 23 -9.00 9.76 2.80
C PRO A 23 -9.92 9.36 1.64
N ASP A 24 -10.32 8.09 1.62
CA ASP A 24 -11.14 7.48 0.56
C ASP A 24 -10.52 7.47 -0.86
N GLU A 25 -9.26 7.90 -1.00
CA GLU A 25 -8.56 7.80 -2.28
C GLU A 25 -8.34 6.33 -2.67
N LYS A 26 -8.76 5.98 -3.88
CA LYS A 26 -8.61 4.61 -4.40
C LYS A 26 -7.14 4.30 -4.70
N LEU A 27 -6.53 3.48 -3.85
CA LEU A 27 -5.19 2.93 -4.03
C LEU A 27 -5.17 1.87 -5.16
N ARG A 28 -4.98 2.32 -6.40
CA ARG A 28 -4.94 1.44 -7.58
C ARG A 28 -3.64 0.63 -7.61
N MET A 29 -3.74 -0.67 -7.85
CA MET A 29 -2.56 -1.55 -7.89
C MET A 29 -1.49 -1.07 -8.89
N SER A 30 -1.89 -0.62 -10.08
CA SER A 30 -0.97 -0.08 -11.10
C SER A 30 -0.21 1.17 -10.65
N LEU A 31 -0.85 2.02 -9.84
CA LEU A 31 -0.20 3.20 -9.25
C LEU A 31 0.84 2.76 -8.21
N LEU A 32 0.46 1.83 -7.32
CA LEU A 32 1.34 1.36 -6.25
C LEU A 32 2.56 0.61 -6.80
N THR A 33 2.37 -0.25 -7.80
CA THR A 33 3.49 -0.97 -8.45
C THR A 33 4.48 0.00 -9.08
N SER A 34 3.97 1.08 -9.69
CA SER A 34 4.81 2.11 -10.32
C SER A 34 5.51 3.00 -9.29
N ARG A 35 4.81 3.42 -8.22
CA ARG A 35 5.33 4.32 -7.18
C ARG A 35 6.38 3.67 -6.30
N TYR A 36 6.19 2.40 -5.93
CA TYR A 36 7.07 1.69 -5.01
C TYR A 36 8.04 0.71 -5.69
N ALA A 37 7.99 0.58 -7.02
CA ALA A 37 8.76 -0.39 -7.79
C ALA A 37 8.63 -1.83 -7.24
N LEU A 38 7.45 -2.16 -6.72
CA LEU A 38 7.14 -3.45 -6.10
C LEU A 38 6.19 -4.25 -6.98
N GLY A 39 6.36 -5.57 -6.96
CA GLY A 39 5.41 -6.50 -7.57
C GLY A 39 4.08 -6.53 -6.83
N VAL A 40 3.06 -7.08 -7.50
CA VAL A 40 1.69 -7.19 -6.96
C VAL A 40 1.65 -8.01 -5.67
N GLY A 41 2.39 -9.12 -5.58
CA GLY A 41 2.40 -9.99 -4.40
C GLY A 41 2.80 -9.25 -3.11
N PRO A 42 4.02 -8.67 -3.06
CA PRO A 42 4.47 -7.89 -1.90
C PRO A 42 3.54 -6.72 -1.55
N LEU A 43 2.96 -6.03 -2.53
CA LEU A 43 2.00 -4.95 -2.29
C LEU A 43 0.69 -5.48 -1.70
N ARG A 44 0.23 -6.66 -2.12
CA ARG A 44 -0.97 -7.29 -1.55
C ARG A 44 -0.76 -7.67 -0.08
N GLU A 45 0.43 -8.17 0.26
CA GLU A 45 0.82 -8.45 1.65
C GLU A 45 0.88 -7.15 2.47
N ALA A 46 1.50 -6.11 1.95
CA ALA A 46 1.57 -4.80 2.59
C ALA A 46 0.16 -4.22 2.84
N LEU A 47 -0.71 -4.24 1.83
CA LEU A 47 -2.10 -3.79 1.95
C LEU A 47 -2.88 -4.63 2.96
N SER A 48 -2.68 -5.95 3.00
CA SER A 48 -3.34 -6.82 3.98
C SER A 48 -2.97 -6.44 5.42
N GLN A 49 -1.70 -6.08 5.67
CA GLN A 49 -1.27 -5.58 6.98
C GLN A 49 -1.91 -4.23 7.32
N LEU A 50 -2.00 -3.31 6.36
CA LEU A 50 -2.64 -2.01 6.57
C LEU A 50 -4.15 -2.11 6.80
N VAL A 51 -4.81 -3.13 6.23
CA VAL A 51 -6.22 -3.45 6.54
C VAL A 51 -6.36 -3.89 8.00
N ALA A 52 -5.45 -4.72 8.51
CA ALA A 52 -5.47 -5.15 9.91
C ALA A 52 -5.31 -3.96 10.88
N GLU A 53 -4.59 -2.91 10.45
CA GLU A 53 -4.43 -1.65 11.18
C GLU A 53 -5.53 -0.61 10.94
N ARG A 54 -6.52 -0.92 10.09
CA ARG A 54 -7.62 -0.02 9.71
C ARG A 54 -7.17 1.28 9.03
N LEU A 55 -6.00 1.27 8.39
CA LEU A 55 -5.52 2.41 7.60
C LEU A 55 -6.07 2.41 6.16
N VAL A 56 -6.49 1.25 5.68
CA VAL A 56 -7.09 1.07 4.35
C VAL A 56 -8.25 0.08 4.44
N THR A 57 -9.19 0.19 3.51
CA THR A 57 -10.32 -0.73 3.37
C THR A 57 -10.24 -1.47 2.04
N VAL A 58 -10.74 -2.70 2.01
CA VAL A 58 -10.89 -3.45 0.76
C VAL A 58 -12.26 -3.16 0.21
N VAL A 59 -12.29 -2.54 -0.97
CA VAL A 59 -13.52 -2.40 -1.75
C VAL A 59 -13.51 -3.51 -2.80
N ASN A 60 -14.27 -4.58 -2.54
CA ASN A 60 -14.57 -5.56 -3.57
C ASN A 60 -15.54 -4.91 -4.55
N GLN A 61 -15.17 -4.90 -5.83
CA GLN A 61 -16.06 -4.52 -6.92
C GLN A 61 -17.00 -5.67 -7.26
#